data_AF-A0A814Q8L3-F1
#
_entry.id   AF-A0A814Q8L3-F1
#
_cell.length_a   1.000
_cell.length_b   1.000
_cell.length_c   1.000
_cell.angle_alpha   90.00
_cell.angle_beta   90.00
_cell.angle_gamma   90.00
#
_symmetry.space_group_name_H-M   'P 1'
#
loop_
_entity.id
_entity.type
_entity.pdbx_description
1 polymer ?
#
loop_
_entity_poly.entity_id
_entity_poly.type
_entity_poly.pdbx_seq_one_letter_code
_entity_poly.pdbx_strand_id
1 'polypeptide(L)'
;MFYHPPQALSILDQAYYEAWSQVQRMPLEYLQKIDVNSAELSNFIETLLPIRALQNKRQELIEHNRHLAMNNLQREQELISTREKLSNSFAQLQSLRETYLKSHSSEQEQISSPPLVLGQLQSIVHSYEHSDDELIDTFLHTRHDDHEIEVFVKKFLENRKKTIELRCKTEKFFDLYERERRKK
;
A
#
# COMPACT_ATOMS: atom_id res chain seq x y z
N MET A 1 -30.81 -10.61 9.98
CA MET A 1 -32.18 -11.15 9.96
C MET A 1 -32.78 -10.96 11.33
N PHE A 2 -33.59 -9.91 11.54
CA PHE A 2 -34.37 -9.75 12.77
C PHE A 2 -35.84 -9.99 12.43
N TYR A 3 -36.29 -11.21 12.68
CA TYR A 3 -37.70 -11.54 12.73
C TYR A 3 -38.24 -10.95 14.04
N HIS A 4 -39.13 -9.95 13.96
CA HIS A 4 -39.95 -9.52 15.08
C HIS A 4 -41.45 -9.80 14.80
N PRO A 5 -41.94 -11.03 14.99
CA PRO A 5 -43.38 -11.30 14.97
C PRO A 5 -43.93 -11.64 16.37
N PRO A 6 -44.01 -10.67 17.30
CA PRO A 6 -45.11 -10.73 18.28
C PRO A 6 -45.93 -9.43 18.42
N GLN A 7 -45.49 -8.31 17.82
CA GLN A 7 -46.15 -7.01 18.05
C GLN A 7 -47.41 -6.79 17.20
N ALA A 8 -47.46 -7.30 15.97
CA ALA A 8 -48.57 -7.03 15.05
C ALA A 8 -49.91 -7.64 15.51
N LEU A 9 -49.88 -8.86 16.07
CA LEU A 9 -51.08 -9.52 16.62
C LEU A 9 -51.62 -8.76 17.84
N SER A 10 -50.73 -8.28 18.71
CA SER A 10 -51.10 -7.49 19.89
C SER A 10 -51.73 -6.14 19.53
N ILE A 11 -51.31 -5.51 18.43
CA ILE A 11 -51.86 -4.22 17.97
C ILE A 11 -53.27 -4.41 17.36
N LEU A 12 -53.50 -5.50 16.63
CA LEU A 12 -54.82 -5.83 16.10
C LEU A 12 -55.81 -6.15 17.22
N ASP A 13 -55.38 -6.87 18.25
CA ASP A 13 -56.21 -7.13 19.44
C ASP A 13 -56.55 -5.82 20.17
N GLN A 14 -55.58 -4.92 20.34
CA GLN A 14 -55.82 -3.59 20.93
C GLN A 14 -56.80 -2.75 20.09
N ALA A 15 -56.62 -2.73 18.76
CA ALA A 15 -57.52 -2.03 17.85
C ALA A 15 -58.94 -2.61 17.91
N TYR A 16 -59.08 -3.92 18.05
CA TYR A 16 -60.38 -4.59 18.21
C TYR A 16 -61.09 -4.17 19.50
N TYR A 17 -60.40 -4.18 20.65
CA TYR A 17 -61.00 -3.75 21.92
C TYR A 17 -61.37 -2.26 21.91
N GLU A 18 -60.53 -1.41 21.32
CA GLU A 18 -60.82 0.01 21.17
C GLU A 18 -62.03 0.25 20.25
N ALA A 19 -62.05 -0.38 19.07
CA ALA A 19 -63.16 -0.29 18.13
C ALA A 19 -64.47 -0.77 18.77
N TRP A 20 -64.44 -1.90 19.49
CA TRP A 20 -65.60 -2.44 20.18
C TRP A 20 -66.15 -1.45 21.23
N SER A 21 -65.27 -0.82 22.01
CA SER A 21 -65.66 0.17 23.01
C SER A 21 -66.32 1.43 22.42
N GLN A 22 -65.88 1.84 21.22
CA GLN A 22 -66.43 2.99 20.50
C GLN A 22 -67.77 2.64 19.83
N VAL A 23 -67.85 1.47 19.19
CA VAL A 23 -69.05 0.95 18.52
C VAL A 23 -70.21 0.79 19.52
N GLN A 24 -69.94 0.32 20.73
CA GLN A 24 -70.97 0.20 21.79
C GLN A 24 -71.60 1.54 22.21
N ARG A 25 -70.93 2.67 21.95
CA ARG A 25 -71.37 4.01 22.32
C ARG A 25 -71.95 4.80 21.13
N MET A 26 -71.97 4.21 19.93
CA MET A 26 -72.46 4.87 18.72
C MET A 26 -73.99 4.75 18.59
N PRO A 27 -74.66 5.78 18.03
CA PRO A 27 -76.09 5.71 17.75
C PRO A 27 -76.38 4.74 16.59
N LEU A 28 -77.55 4.08 16.65
CA LEU A 28 -77.98 3.05 15.69
C LEU A 28 -77.97 3.56 14.23
N GLU A 29 -78.36 4.82 14.02
CA GLU A 29 -78.36 5.46 12.69
C GLU A 29 -76.96 5.55 12.08
N TYR A 30 -75.93 5.71 12.91
CA TYR A 30 -74.55 5.79 12.45
C TYR A 30 -73.98 4.39 12.15
N LEU A 31 -74.35 3.39 12.96
CA LEU A 31 -73.97 2.00 12.71
C LEU A 31 -74.60 1.48 11.40
N GLN A 32 -75.85 1.82 11.12
CA GLN A 32 -76.51 1.48 9.86
C GLN A 32 -75.84 2.15 8.65
N LYS A 33 -75.34 3.39 8.80
CA LYS A 33 -74.58 4.07 7.75
C LYS A 33 -73.24 3.41 7.48
N ILE A 34 -72.50 3.04 8.54
CA ILE A 34 -71.23 2.32 8.43
C ILE A 34 -71.42 0.94 7.77
N ASP A 35 -72.50 0.23 8.09
CA ASP A 35 -72.78 -1.11 7.54
C ASP A 35 -73.08 -1.06 6.03
N VAL A 36 -73.73 0.01 5.57
CA VAL A 36 -74.08 0.20 4.15
C VAL A 36 -72.94 0.85 3.35
N ASN A 37 -72.07 1.64 3.99
CA ASN A 37 -71.00 2.40 3.32
C ASN A 37 -69.60 1.96 3.74
N SER A 38 -68.96 1.14 2.91
CA SER A 38 -67.60 0.63 3.14
C SER A 38 -66.53 1.74 3.26
N ALA A 39 -66.76 2.92 2.69
CA ALA A 39 -65.85 4.05 2.82
C ALA A 39 -65.92 4.67 4.22
N GLU A 40 -67.12 4.74 4.82
CA GLU A 40 -67.28 5.21 6.20
C GLU A 40 -66.69 4.23 7.21
N LEU A 41 -66.83 2.93 6.96
CA LEU A 41 -66.15 1.90 7.75
C LEU A 41 -64.63 2.04 7.68
N SER A 42 -64.08 2.28 6.48
CA SER A 42 -62.63 2.49 6.30
C SER A 42 -62.14 3.74 7.03
N ASN A 43 -62.90 4.84 6.94
CA ASN A 43 -62.59 6.07 7.68
C ASN A 43 -62.61 5.85 9.19
N PHE A 44 -63.60 5.11 9.71
CA PHE A 44 -63.66 4.75 11.13
C PHE A 44 -62.43 3.93 11.56
N ILE A 45 -62.06 2.92 10.78
CA ILE A 45 -60.86 2.10 11.04
C ILE A 45 -59.60 2.96 11.03
N GLU A 46 -59.45 3.88 10.07
CA GLU A 46 -58.30 4.80 10.00
C GLU A 46 -58.21 5.78 11.19
N THR A 47 -59.33 6.07 11.86
CA THR A 47 -59.35 6.93 13.05
C THR A 47 -58.89 6.23 14.33
N LEU A 48 -58.85 4.90 14.36
CA LEU A 48 -58.42 4.13 15.54
C LEU A 48 -56.96 4.44 15.87
N LEU A 49 -56.69 4.73 17.15
CA LEU A 49 -55.35 5.13 17.60
C LEU A 49 -54.23 4.12 17.25
N PRO A 50 -54.41 2.79 17.40
CA PRO A 50 -53.36 1.83 17.12
C PRO A 50 -53.06 1.75 15.62
N ILE A 51 -54.07 1.95 14.78
CA ILE A 51 -53.93 1.94 13.32
C ILE A 51 -53.21 3.20 12.85
N ARG A 52 -53.58 4.37 13.39
CA ARG A 52 -52.88 5.63 13.12
C ARG A 52 -51.44 5.60 13.59
N ALA A 53 -51.16 5.05 14.77
CA ALA A 53 -49.80 4.87 15.27
C ALA A 53 -48.96 3.99 14.34
N LEU A 54 -49.54 2.91 13.81
CA LEU A 54 -48.88 2.03 12.85
C LEU A 54 -48.64 2.71 11.50
N GLN A 55 -49.61 3.49 11.01
CA GLN A 55 -49.46 4.28 9.79
C GLN A 55 -48.35 5.34 9.90
N ASN A 56 -48.31 6.06 11.02
CA ASN A 56 -47.25 7.02 11.33
C ASN A 56 -45.89 6.30 11.38
N LYS A 57 -45.82 5.14 12.06
CA LYS A 57 -44.58 4.39 12.13
C LYS A 57 -44.10 3.89 10.76
N ARG A 58 -45.03 3.48 9.91
CA ARG A 58 -44.74 3.12 8.52
C ARG A 58 -44.18 4.32 7.75
N GLN A 59 -44.78 5.49 7.89
CA GLN A 59 -44.28 6.71 7.24
C GLN A 59 -42.88 7.10 7.73
N GLU A 60 -42.65 7.10 9.05
CA GLU A 60 -41.32 7.32 9.63
C GLU A 60 -40.27 6.35 9.05
N LEU A 61 -40.61 5.07 8.94
CA LEU A 61 -39.70 4.06 8.39
C LEU A 61 -39.42 4.27 6.90
N ILE A 62 -40.43 4.65 6.13
CA ILE A 62 -40.28 4.98 4.70
C ILE A 62 -39.38 6.20 4.54
N GLU A 63 -39.61 7.25 5.31
CA GLU A 63 -38.78 8.45 5.30
C GLU A 63 -37.36 8.13 5.71
N HIS A 64 -37.17 7.37 6.79
CA HIS A 64 -35.85 6.95 7.24
C HIS A 64 -35.11 6.13 6.17
N ASN A 65 -35.79 5.17 5.54
CA ASN A 65 -35.22 4.37 4.46
C ASN A 65 -34.83 5.25 3.26
N ARG A 66 -35.67 6.23 2.90
CA ARG A 66 -35.37 7.20 1.85
C ARG A 66 -34.13 8.03 2.17
N HIS A 67 -34.01 8.52 3.40
CA HIS A 67 -32.81 9.25 3.85
C HIS A 67 -31.56 8.38 3.79
N LEU A 68 -31.66 7.12 4.25
CA LEU A 68 -30.54 6.16 4.16
C LEU A 68 -30.14 5.90 2.71
N ALA A 69 -31.10 5.69 1.81
CA ALA A 69 -30.83 5.47 0.39
C ALA A 69 -30.12 6.68 -0.23
N MET A 70 -30.58 7.91 0.05
CA MET A 70 -29.92 9.13 -0.44
C MET A 70 -28.50 9.29 0.11
N ASN A 71 -28.30 9.07 1.42
CA ASN A 71 -26.98 9.14 2.04
C ASN A 71 -26.03 8.07 1.48
N ASN A 72 -26.52 6.86 1.24
CA ASN A 72 -25.72 5.78 0.65
C ASN A 72 -25.29 6.13 -0.77
N LEU A 73 -26.21 6.69 -1.59
CA LEU A 73 -25.92 7.10 -2.95
C LEU A 73 -24.86 8.22 -2.99
N GLN A 74 -24.97 9.20 -2.09
CA GLN A 74 -23.95 10.26 -1.94
C GLN A 74 -22.59 9.68 -1.54
N ARG A 75 -22.56 8.80 -0.53
CA ARG A 75 -21.31 8.17 -0.06
C ARG A 75 -20.67 7.27 -1.11
N GLU A 76 -21.45 6.59 -1.93
CA GLU A 76 -20.92 5.74 -3.01
C GLU A 76 -20.11 6.57 -4.01
N GLN A 77 -20.60 7.76 -4.38
CA GLN A 77 -19.87 8.67 -5.26
C GLN A 77 -18.57 9.17 -4.61
N GLU A 78 -18.60 9.51 -3.32
CA GLU A 78 -17.40 9.89 -2.58
C GLU A 78 -16.39 8.74 -2.51
N LEU A 79 -16.84 7.51 -2.26
CA LEU A 79 -15.99 6.31 -2.21
C LEU A 79 -15.34 6.02 -3.57
N ILE A 80 -16.07 6.16 -4.67
CA ILE A 80 -15.50 6.01 -6.02
C ILE A 80 -14.41 7.07 -6.23
N SER A 81 -14.71 8.34 -5.94
CA SER A 81 -13.75 9.43 -6.16
C SER A 81 -12.48 9.30 -5.31
N THR A 82 -12.62 8.85 -4.05
CA THR A 82 -11.49 8.66 -3.13
C THR A 82 -10.66 7.45 -3.52
N ARG A 83 -11.29 6.37 -3.99
CA ARG A 83 -10.61 5.20 -4.53
C ARG A 83 -9.80 5.54 -5.78
N GLU A 84 -10.33 6.34 -6.69
CA GLU A 84 -9.60 6.81 -7.87
C GLU A 84 -8.39 7.66 -7.49
N LYS A 85 -8.57 8.62 -6.57
CA LYS A 85 -7.46 9.43 -6.03
C LYS A 85 -6.37 8.55 -5.42
N LEU A 86 -6.76 7.58 -4.59
CA LEU A 86 -5.83 6.66 -3.96
C LEU A 86 -5.07 5.82 -5.00
N SER A 87 -5.76 5.32 -6.01
CA SER A 87 -5.15 4.56 -7.12
C SER A 87 -4.13 5.41 -7.88
N ASN A 88 -4.46 6.68 -8.17
CA ASN A 88 -3.55 7.59 -8.85
C ASN A 88 -2.32 7.91 -8.00
N SER A 89 -2.50 8.21 -6.71
CA SER A 89 -1.38 8.45 -5.79
C SER A 89 -0.49 7.20 -5.64
N PHE A 90 -1.08 6.01 -5.59
CA PHE A 90 -0.32 4.77 -5.54
C PHE A 90 0.51 4.56 -6.82
N ALA A 91 -0.08 4.77 -8.00
CA ALA A 91 0.64 4.70 -9.27
C ALA A 91 1.81 5.70 -9.35
N GLN A 92 1.59 6.94 -8.87
CA GLN A 92 2.64 7.94 -8.76
C GLN A 92 3.78 7.49 -7.84
N LEU A 93 3.46 6.99 -6.64
CA LEU A 93 4.46 6.49 -5.71
C LEU A 93 5.24 5.29 -6.27
N GLN A 94 4.56 4.39 -6.99
CA GLN A 94 5.21 3.26 -7.64
C GLN A 94 6.18 3.72 -8.73
N SER A 95 5.76 4.67 -9.57
CA SER A 95 6.64 5.27 -10.59
C SER A 95 7.86 5.96 -9.96
N LEU A 96 7.64 6.70 -8.86
CA LEU A 96 8.71 7.38 -8.15
C LEU A 96 9.68 6.37 -7.53
N ARG A 97 9.17 5.30 -6.92
CA ARG A 97 9.99 4.20 -6.39
C ARG A 97 10.85 3.57 -7.49
N GLU A 98 10.28 3.31 -8.66
CA GLU A 98 11.03 2.76 -9.78
C GLU A 98 12.12 3.71 -10.27
N THR A 99 11.84 5.02 -10.37
CA THR A 99 12.86 6.01 -10.73
C THR A 99 13.97 6.09 -9.69
N TYR A 100 13.64 6.05 -8.40
CA TYR A 100 14.60 6.07 -7.31
C TYR A 100 15.48 4.81 -7.30
N LEU A 101 14.90 3.62 -7.49
CA LEU A 101 15.66 2.38 -7.55
C LEU A 101 16.64 2.39 -8.74
N LYS A 102 16.21 2.90 -9.90
CA LYS A 102 17.09 3.04 -11.08
C LYS A 102 18.24 4.00 -10.81
N SER A 103 17.97 5.18 -10.22
CA SER A 103 19.02 6.15 -9.88
C SER A 103 19.99 5.62 -8.82
N HIS A 104 19.48 4.93 -7.80
CA HIS A 104 20.34 4.36 -6.76
C HIS A 104 21.17 3.17 -7.23
N SER A 105 20.65 2.33 -8.14
CA SER A 105 21.48 1.28 -8.74
C SER A 105 22.66 1.86 -9.53
N SER A 106 22.45 2.96 -10.27
CA SER A 106 23.54 3.61 -11.01
C SER A 106 24.52 4.35 -10.09
N GLU A 107 24.07 4.87 -8.95
CA GLU A 107 24.95 5.53 -7.98
C GLU A 107 25.73 4.52 -7.12
N GLN A 108 25.15 3.39 -6.74
CA GLN A 108 25.86 2.34 -5.98
C GLN A 108 26.99 1.68 -6.78
N GLU A 109 26.89 1.61 -8.11
CA GLU A 109 28.01 1.19 -8.95
C GLU A 109 29.17 2.21 -8.93
N GLN A 110 28.90 3.49 -8.66
CA GLN A 110 29.92 4.55 -8.57
C GLN A 110 30.44 4.79 -7.15
N ILE A 111 29.66 4.48 -6.11
CA ILE A 111 30.12 4.55 -4.72
C ILE A 111 30.92 3.27 -4.43
N SER A 112 32.15 3.21 -4.96
CA SER A 112 33.09 2.16 -4.63
C SER A 112 33.39 2.23 -3.13
N SER A 113 32.78 1.31 -2.37
CA SER A 113 32.99 1.20 -0.93
C SER A 113 34.49 1.06 -0.65
N PRO A 114 35.09 1.76 0.34
CA PRO A 114 36.53 1.71 0.58
C PRO A 114 37.13 0.30 0.70
N PRO A 115 36.44 -0.71 1.29
CA PRO A 115 36.84 -2.11 1.24
C PRO A 115 36.90 -2.72 -0.18
N LEU A 116 35.98 -2.35 -1.07
CA LEU A 116 35.95 -2.81 -2.46
C LEU A 116 37.16 -2.25 -3.23
N VAL A 117 37.45 -0.94 -3.06
CA VAL A 117 38.62 -0.27 -3.66
C VAL A 117 39.92 -0.93 -3.17
N LEU A 118 40.02 -1.23 -1.87
CA LEU A 118 41.17 -1.95 -1.31
C LEU A 118 41.35 -3.33 -1.93
N GLY A 119 40.28 -4.11 -2.05
CA GLY A 119 40.32 -5.42 -2.70
C GLY A 119 40.75 -5.35 -4.16
N GLN A 120 40.25 -4.35 -4.90
CA GLN A 120 40.66 -4.09 -6.28
C GLN A 120 42.15 -3.71 -6.38
N LEU A 121 42.63 -2.82 -5.51
CA LEU A 121 44.05 -2.43 -5.48
C LEU A 121 44.96 -3.63 -5.16
N GLN A 122 44.59 -4.46 -4.18
CA GLN A 122 45.34 -5.67 -3.84
C GLN A 122 45.37 -6.67 -5.00
N SER A 123 44.25 -6.84 -5.71
CA SER A 123 44.19 -7.71 -6.90
C SER A 123 45.09 -7.20 -8.02
N ILE A 124 45.12 -5.88 -8.25
CA ILE A 124 46.02 -5.27 -9.25
C ILE A 124 47.47 -5.47 -8.84
N VAL A 125 47.83 -5.30 -7.57
CA VAL A 125 49.21 -5.58 -7.10
C VAL A 125 49.60 -7.03 -7.39
N HIS A 126 48.73 -8.00 -7.07
CA HIS A 126 49.00 -9.41 -7.35
C HIS A 126 49.14 -9.71 -8.84
N SER A 127 48.38 -9.04 -9.72
CA SER A 127 48.51 -9.26 -11.17
C SER A 127 49.85 -8.74 -11.72
N TYR A 128 50.36 -7.63 -11.18
CA TYR A 128 51.69 -7.14 -11.53
C TYR A 128 52.80 -8.02 -10.96
N GLU A 129 52.67 -8.53 -9.74
CA GLU A 129 53.62 -9.49 -9.17
C GLU A 129 53.66 -10.79 -10.01
N HIS A 130 52.49 -11.30 -10.42
CA HIS A 130 52.44 -12.47 -11.29
C HIS A 130 53.04 -12.18 -12.68
N SER A 131 52.78 -11.02 -13.26
CA SER A 131 53.41 -10.61 -14.53
C SER A 131 54.93 -10.46 -14.40
N ASP A 132 55.45 -10.04 -13.25
CA ASP A 132 56.88 -10.00 -12.98
C ASP A 132 57.47 -11.42 -12.94
N ASP A 133 56.78 -12.36 -12.28
CA ASP A 133 57.20 -13.77 -12.21
C ASP A 133 57.20 -14.41 -13.60
N GLU A 134 56.17 -14.19 -14.43
CA GLU A 134 56.13 -14.65 -15.82
C GLU A 134 57.26 -14.05 -16.66
N LEU A 135 57.60 -12.77 -16.46
CA LEU A 135 58.72 -12.14 -17.15
C LEU A 135 60.06 -12.75 -16.73
N ILE A 136 60.23 -13.09 -15.45
CA ILE A 136 61.43 -13.78 -14.96
C ILE A 136 61.51 -15.19 -15.54
N ASP A 137 60.42 -15.95 -15.53
CA ASP A 137 60.39 -17.31 -16.05
C ASP A 137 60.68 -17.33 -17.55
N THR A 138 60.04 -16.45 -18.33
CA THR A 138 60.31 -16.33 -19.77
C THR A 138 61.76 -15.93 -20.04
N PHE A 139 62.33 -15.05 -19.22
CA PHE A 139 63.75 -14.75 -19.29
C PHE A 139 64.59 -16.00 -19.00
N LEU A 140 64.41 -16.70 -17.89
CA LEU A 140 65.26 -17.84 -17.52
C LEU A 140 65.26 -19.01 -18.53
N HIS A 141 64.18 -19.18 -19.30
CA HIS A 141 64.03 -20.29 -20.25
C HIS A 141 64.43 -19.98 -21.69
N THR A 142 64.74 -18.72 -22.01
CA THR A 142 65.09 -18.28 -23.37
C THR A 142 66.59 -18.07 -23.50
N ARG A 143 67.15 -18.28 -24.70
CA ARG A 143 68.59 -18.08 -24.97
C ARG A 143 68.77 -16.62 -25.41
N HIS A 144 69.47 -15.81 -24.61
CA HIS A 144 69.47 -14.35 -24.79
C HIS A 144 70.63 -13.82 -25.63
N ASP A 145 70.32 -12.85 -26.48
CA ASP A 145 71.27 -11.88 -27.01
C ASP A 145 71.37 -10.65 -26.08
N ASP A 146 72.46 -9.87 -26.16
CA ASP A 146 72.68 -8.68 -25.33
C ASP A 146 71.52 -7.66 -25.40
N HIS A 147 70.84 -7.57 -26.55
CA HIS A 147 69.69 -6.70 -26.74
C HIS A 147 68.44 -7.16 -25.97
N GLU A 148 68.23 -8.47 -25.83
CA GLU A 148 67.09 -9.04 -25.10
C GLU A 148 67.25 -8.84 -23.58
N ILE A 149 68.50 -8.83 -23.11
CA ILE A 149 68.83 -8.51 -21.71
C ILE A 149 68.45 -7.07 -21.38
N GLU A 150 68.80 -6.10 -22.22
CA GLU A 150 68.45 -4.68 -21.99
C GLU A 150 66.93 -4.46 -21.98
N VAL A 151 66.21 -5.10 -22.90
CA VAL A 151 64.74 -5.03 -22.99
C VAL A 151 64.10 -5.65 -21.75
N PHE A 152 64.59 -6.80 -21.28
CA PHE A 152 64.13 -7.42 -20.05
C PHE A 152 64.35 -6.51 -18.84
N VAL A 153 65.58 -6.01 -18.64
CA VAL A 153 65.93 -5.16 -17.50
C VAL A 153 65.05 -3.91 -17.46
N LYS A 154 64.82 -3.27 -18.60
CA LYS A 154 63.97 -2.07 -18.66
C LYS A 154 62.52 -2.39 -18.30
N LYS A 155 61.94 -3.45 -18.87
CA LYS A 155 60.55 -3.85 -18.63
C LYS A 155 60.33 -4.33 -17.19
N PHE A 156 61.27 -5.09 -16.65
CA PHE A 156 61.25 -5.56 -15.28
C PHE A 156 61.35 -4.39 -14.29
N LEU A 157 62.26 -3.43 -14.51
CA LEU A 157 62.37 -2.25 -13.64
C LEU A 157 61.11 -1.37 -13.70
N GLU A 158 60.52 -1.19 -14.88
CA GLU A 158 59.28 -0.42 -15.03
C GLU A 158 58.10 -1.08 -14.32
N ASN A 159 57.92 -2.39 -14.46
CA ASN A 159 56.88 -3.13 -13.75
C ASN A 159 57.14 -3.14 -12.25
N ARG A 160 58.36 -3.44 -11.82
CA ARG A 160 58.73 -3.46 -10.39
C ARG A 160 58.49 -2.12 -9.71
N LYS A 161 58.79 -1.02 -10.41
CA LYS A 161 58.49 0.33 -9.94
C LYS A 161 56.99 0.53 -9.73
N LYS A 162 56.15 0.10 -10.69
CA LYS A 162 54.68 0.18 -10.58
C LYS A 162 54.14 -0.66 -9.44
N THR A 163 54.66 -1.89 -9.26
CA THR A 163 54.28 -2.79 -8.17
C THR A 163 54.55 -2.16 -6.81
N ILE A 164 55.75 -1.61 -6.61
CA ILE A 164 56.12 -0.92 -5.36
C ILE A 164 55.25 0.32 -5.13
N GLU A 165 55.01 1.12 -6.17
CA GLU A 165 54.15 2.31 -6.07
C GLU A 165 52.72 1.94 -5.66
N LEU A 166 52.14 0.91 -6.26
CA LEU A 166 50.80 0.42 -5.95
C LEU A 166 50.73 -0.17 -4.54
N ARG A 167 51.77 -0.87 -4.09
CA ARG A 167 51.86 -1.40 -2.72
C ARG A 167 51.86 -0.28 -1.68
N CYS A 168 52.70 0.74 -1.89
CA CYS A 168 52.72 1.93 -1.02
C CYS A 168 51.38 2.68 -1.03
N LYS A 169 50.71 2.78 -2.18
CA LYS A 169 49.37 3.40 -2.26
C LYS A 169 48.33 2.58 -1.52
N THR A 170 48.37 1.25 -1.62
CA THR A 170 47.44 0.33 -0.95
C THR A 170 47.61 0.39 0.57
N GLU A 171 48.85 0.37 1.06
CA GLU A 171 49.17 0.52 2.49
C GLU A 171 48.69 1.87 3.05
N LYS A 172 48.99 2.98 2.34
CA LYS A 172 48.50 4.31 2.73
C LYS A 172 46.98 4.40 2.73
N PHE A 173 46.32 3.80 1.75
CA PHE A 173 44.86 3.79 1.68
C PHE A 173 44.25 2.97 2.82
N PHE A 174 44.87 1.84 3.17
CA PHE A 174 44.49 1.03 4.32
C PHE A 174 44.62 1.81 5.64
N ASP A 175 45.74 2.51 5.84
CA ASP A 175 45.97 3.34 7.03
C ASP A 175 44.95 4.47 7.15
N LEU A 176 44.61 5.13 6.04
CA LEU A 176 43.57 6.16 6.00
C LEU A 176 42.20 5.59 6.37
N TYR A 177 41.84 4.44 5.79
CA TYR A 177 40.59 3.75 6.07
C TYR A 177 40.47 3.33 7.55
N GLU A 178 41.52 2.74 8.13
CA GLU A 178 41.56 2.37 9.55
C GLU A 178 41.46 3.59 10.48
N ARG A 179 42.10 4.70 10.12
CA ARG A 179 41.99 5.96 10.88
C ARG A 179 40.59 6.54 10.85
N GLU A 180 39.91 6.52 9.70
CA GLU A 180 38.53 6.99 9.61
C GLU A 180 37.55 6.09 10.37
N ARG A 181 37.76 4.77 10.31
CA ARG A 181 36.94 3.81 11.05
C ARG A 181 37.03 4.00 12.56
N ARG A 182 38.22 4.33 13.10
CA ARG A 182 38.43 4.56 14.53
C ARG A 182 37.89 5.90 15.04
N LYS A 183 37.57 6.84 14.16
CA LYS A 183 37.00 8.15 14.50
C LYS A 183 35.47 8.14 14.60
N LYS A 184 34.83 7.11 14.05
CA LYS A 184 33.39 6.83 14.18
C LYS A 184 33.14 5.97 15.40
#